data_AF-K3WUV2-F1
#
_entry.id   AF-K3WUV2-F1
#
_cell.length_a   1.000
_cell.length_b   1.000
_cell.length_c   1.000
_cell.angle_alpha   90.00
_cell.angle_beta   90.00
_cell.angle_gamma   90.00
#
_symmetry.space_group_name_H-M   'P 1'
#
loop_
_entity.id
_entity.type
_entity.pdbx_description
1 polymer ?
#
loop_
_entity_poly.entity_id
_entity_poly.type
_entity_poly.pdbx_seq_one_letter_code
_entity_poly.pdbx_strand_id
1 'polypeptide(L)'
;MPRPINPFIVYCQVQKDFFNRARPKRSAGETRKIMGDMWRNMTDEEKEYYAQLTEVENEKRRREHIFDLRDRAIAEWEEEEARRKGVLGSSVLDTTSEHTRGLLLANYMNERHEVDQHREDSKATLDDADDEEE
;
A
#
# COMPACT_ATOMS: atom_id res chain seq x y z
N MET A 1 17.10 -6.16 11.00
CA MET A 1 16.86 -7.59 11.31
C MET A 1 15.54 -7.74 12.07
N PRO A 2 14.70 -8.72 11.72
CA PRO A 2 13.41 -8.93 12.38
C PRO A 2 13.63 -9.36 13.83
N ARG A 3 12.76 -8.87 14.73
CA ARG A 3 12.77 -9.27 16.14
C ARG A 3 12.47 -10.77 16.25
N PRO A 4 13.26 -11.54 17.03
CA PRO A 4 12.99 -12.95 17.22
C PRO A 4 11.67 -13.13 18.00
N ILE A 5 10.88 -14.11 17.57
CA ILE A 5 9.65 -14.51 18.24
C ILE A 5 9.95 -15.55 19.32
N ASN A 6 9.08 -15.60 20.34
CA ASN A 6 9.15 -16.54 21.46
C ASN A 6 8.36 -17.82 21.16
N PRO A 7 8.72 -18.99 21.74
CA PRO A 7 7.97 -20.24 21.65
C PRO A 7 6.46 -20.14 21.83
N PHE A 8 5.98 -19.32 22.76
CA PHE A 8 4.55 -19.11 22.97
C PHE A 8 3.84 -18.50 21.74
N ILE A 9 4.53 -17.61 21.00
CA ILE A 9 3.98 -17.00 19.79
C ILE A 9 3.82 -18.03 18.69
N VAL A 10 4.81 -18.91 18.52
CA VAL A 10 4.75 -20.02 17.56
C VAL A 10 3.64 -21.00 17.94
N TYR A 11 3.52 -21.35 19.22
CA TYR A 11 2.40 -22.15 19.74
C TYR A 11 1.04 -21.52 19.38
N CYS A 12 0.87 -20.21 19.62
CA CYS A 12 -0.37 -19.52 19.29
C CYS A 12 -0.68 -19.56 17.79
N GLN A 13 0.34 -19.45 16.92
CA GLN A 13 0.17 -19.52 15.48
C GLN A 13 -0.28 -20.91 15.02
N VAL A 14 0.36 -21.96 15.53
CA VAL A 14 0.01 -23.36 15.21
C VAL A 14 -1.40 -23.70 15.69
N GLN A 15 -1.77 -23.26 16.89
CA GLN A 15 -3.06 -23.58 17.49
C GLN A 15 -4.21 -22.70 16.99
N LYS A 16 -3.92 -21.53 16.40
CA LYS A 16 -4.95 -20.57 15.96
C LYS A 16 -6.03 -21.21 15.10
N ASP A 17 -5.64 -22.03 14.13
CA ASP A 17 -6.59 -22.66 13.20
C ASP A 17 -7.47 -23.71 13.89
N PHE A 18 -6.89 -24.47 14.83
CA PHE A 18 -7.64 -25.41 15.64
C PHE A 18 -8.72 -24.69 16.46
N PHE A 19 -8.36 -23.60 17.15
CA PHE A 19 -9.31 -22.84 17.96
C PHE A 19 -10.40 -22.15 17.13
N ASN A 20 -10.02 -21.60 15.98
CA ASN A 20 -10.97 -20.96 15.06
C ASN A 20 -11.99 -21.96 14.50
N ARG A 21 -11.56 -23.18 14.17
CA ARG A 21 -12.45 -24.25 13.69
C ARG A 21 -13.31 -24.83 14.82
N ALA A 22 -12.70 -25.06 15.98
CA ALA A 22 -13.39 -25.68 17.11
C ALA A 22 -14.52 -24.79 17.64
N ARG A 23 -14.30 -23.46 17.80
CA ARG A 23 -15.33 -22.52 18.26
C ARG A 23 -15.21 -21.12 17.62
N PRO A 24 -15.75 -20.93 16.41
CA PRO A 24 -15.66 -19.67 15.67
C PRO A 24 -16.43 -18.49 16.31
N LYS A 25 -17.32 -18.74 17.28
CA LYS A 25 -18.10 -17.69 17.97
C LYS A 25 -17.42 -17.11 19.22
N ARG A 26 -16.25 -17.60 19.62
CA ARG A 26 -15.54 -17.08 20.81
C ARG A 26 -14.84 -15.76 20.50
N SER A 27 -14.76 -14.89 21.50
CA SER A 27 -13.98 -13.67 21.37
C SER A 27 -12.49 -13.98 21.27
N ALA A 28 -11.77 -13.25 20.41
CA ALA A 28 -10.32 -13.40 20.28
C ALA A 28 -9.58 -13.19 21.62
N GLY A 29 -10.12 -12.37 22.53
CA GLY A 29 -9.57 -12.19 23.87
C GLY A 29 -9.66 -13.44 24.73
N GLU A 30 -10.79 -14.15 24.67
CA GLU A 30 -11.01 -15.40 25.41
C GLU A 30 -10.12 -16.52 24.87
N THR A 31 -10.00 -16.63 23.54
CA THR A 31 -9.12 -17.62 22.90
C THR A 31 -7.66 -17.42 23.33
N ARG A 32 -7.17 -16.18 23.37
CA ARG A 32 -5.81 -15.88 23.86
C ARG A 32 -5.61 -16.26 25.33
N LYS A 33 -6.61 -16.02 26.18
CA LYS A 33 -6.55 -16.41 27.60
C LYS A 33 -6.42 -17.93 27.74
N ILE A 34 -7.27 -18.68 27.04
CA ILE A 34 -7.23 -20.16 27.03
C ILE A 34 -5.90 -20.68 26.52
N MET A 35 -5.37 -20.12 25.41
CA MET A 35 -4.05 -20.49 24.89
C MET A 35 -2.94 -20.25 25.92
N GLY A 36 -2.99 -19.13 26.64
CA GLY A 36 -2.03 -18.83 27.71
C GLY A 36 -2.14 -19.79 28.90
N ASP A 37 -3.35 -20.18 29.29
CA ASP A 37 -3.58 -21.19 30.34
C ASP A 37 -3.03 -22.55 29.92
N MET A 38 -3.31 -22.99 28.69
CA MET A 38 -2.80 -24.25 28.15
C MET A 38 -1.28 -24.27 28.07
N TRP A 39 -0.66 -23.19 27.59
CA TRP A 39 0.80 -23.08 27.53
C TRP A 39 1.46 -23.22 28.91
N ARG A 40 0.87 -22.63 29.96
CA ARG A 40 1.40 -22.78 31.32
C ARG A 40 1.34 -24.23 31.81
N ASN A 41 0.27 -24.94 31.46
CA ASN A 41 0.03 -26.33 31.87
C ASN A 41 0.75 -27.38 31.00
N MET A 42 1.38 -26.98 29.90
CA MET A 42 2.18 -27.89 29.07
C MET A 42 3.43 -28.36 29.81
N THR A 43 3.81 -29.60 29.51
CA THR A 43 5.06 -30.21 29.98
C THR A 43 6.27 -29.53 29.35
N ASP A 44 7.43 -29.70 29.97
CA ASP A 44 8.67 -29.12 29.45
C ASP A 44 9.09 -29.75 28.12
N GLU A 45 8.80 -31.05 27.91
CA GLU A 45 9.03 -31.74 26.64
C GLU A 45 8.20 -31.13 25.49
N GLU A 46 6.93 -30.83 25.75
CA GLU A 46 6.07 -30.19 24.75
C GLU A 46 6.53 -28.75 24.46
N LYS A 47 6.99 -28.02 25.48
CA LYS A 47 7.52 -26.66 25.30
C LYS A 47 8.84 -26.67 24.52
N GLU A 48 9.69 -27.66 24.74
CA GLU A 48 10.95 -27.85 24.02
C GLU A 48 10.71 -28.05 22.52
N TYR A 49 9.69 -28.81 22.14
CA TYR A 49 9.27 -28.94 20.74
C TYR A 49 8.99 -27.56 20.10
N TYR A 50 8.25 -26.68 20.79
CA TYR A 50 8.00 -25.33 20.28
C TYR A 50 9.24 -24.43 20.34
N ALA A 51 10.19 -24.69 21.26
CA ALA A 51 11.47 -23.99 21.29
C ALA A 51 12.28 -24.26 20.02
N GLN A 52 12.43 -25.53 19.64
CA GLN A 52 13.13 -25.92 18.41
C GLN A 52 12.44 -25.34 17.17
N LEU A 53 11.10 -25.42 17.11
CA LEU A 53 10.35 -24.83 15.99
C LEU A 53 10.54 -23.31 15.90
N THR A 54 10.68 -22.64 17.04
CA THR A 54 10.92 -21.20 17.11
C THR A 54 12.30 -20.80 16.61
N GLU A 55 13.32 -21.60 16.89
CA GLU A 55 14.66 -21.36 16.36
C GLU A 55 14.68 -21.42 14.83
N VAL A 56 14.06 -22.46 14.27
CA VAL A 56 13.92 -22.63 12.81
C VAL A 56 13.16 -21.45 12.19
N GLU A 57 12.05 -21.05 12.79
CA GLU A 57 11.24 -19.93 12.29
C GLU A 57 11.99 -18.59 12.39
N ASN A 58 12.70 -18.34 13.49
CA ASN A 58 13.53 -17.14 13.65
C ASN A 58 14.65 -17.08 12.61
N GLU A 59 15.30 -18.21 12.34
CA GLU A 59 16.34 -18.30 11.32
C GLU A 59 15.78 -18.06 9.91
N LYS A 60 14.62 -18.65 9.59
CA LYS A 60 13.90 -18.39 8.35
C LYS A 60 13.58 -16.90 8.18
N ARG A 61 13.01 -16.26 9.19
CA ARG A 61 12.68 -14.82 9.17
C ARG A 61 13.92 -13.96 8.97
N ARG A 62 15.05 -14.30 9.60
CA ARG A 62 16.32 -13.61 9.37
C ARG A 62 16.76 -13.70 7.91
N ARG A 63 16.69 -14.90 7.34
CA ARG A 63 17.08 -15.16 5.95
C ARG A 63 16.20 -14.41 4.96
N GLU A 64 14.88 -14.49 5.13
CA GLU A 64 13.91 -13.74 4.31
C GLU A 64 14.20 -12.24 4.37
N HIS A 65 14.45 -11.69 5.56
CA HIS A 65 14.79 -10.28 5.69
C HIS A 65 16.07 -9.88 4.94
N ILE A 66 17.08 -10.76 4.88
CA ILE A 66 18.30 -10.51 4.12
C ILE A 66 17.99 -10.49 2.62
N PHE A 67 17.17 -11.41 2.14
CA PHE A 67 16.73 -11.41 0.75
C PHE A 67 15.91 -10.16 0.40
N ASP A 68 14.96 -9.77 1.26
CA ASP A 68 14.17 -8.54 1.05
C ASP A 68 15.05 -7.27 1.00
N LEU A 69 16.11 -7.22 1.81
CA LEU A 69 17.06 -6.10 1.76
C LEU A 69 17.84 -6.10 0.44
N ARG A 70 18.32 -7.27 0.02
CA ARG A 70 19.03 -7.42 -1.26
C ARG A 70 18.13 -7.04 -2.43
N ASP A 71 16.91 -7.56 -2.48
CA ASP A 71 15.99 -7.37 -3.59
C ASP A 71 15.55 -5.90 -3.67
N ARG A 72 15.33 -5.25 -2.53
CA ARG A 72 15.12 -3.79 -2.48
C ARG A 72 16.32 -3.02 -3.02
N ALA A 73 17.54 -3.37 -2.59
CA ALA A 73 18.75 -2.69 -3.06
C ALA A 73 18.98 -2.88 -4.57
N ILE A 74 18.67 -4.06 -5.10
CA ILE A 74 18.71 -4.33 -6.54
C ILE A 74 17.69 -3.45 -7.26
N ALA A 75 16.44 -3.39 -6.78
CA ALA A 75 15.40 -2.59 -7.40
C ALA A 75 15.76 -1.09 -7.39
N GLU A 76 16.27 -0.56 -6.28
CA GLU A 76 16.76 0.82 -6.17
C GLU A 76 17.89 1.09 -7.18
N TRP A 77 18.85 0.17 -7.29
CA TRP A 77 19.95 0.29 -8.26
C TRP A 77 19.45 0.24 -9.72
N GLU A 78 18.52 -0.65 -10.03
CA GLU A 78 17.92 -0.76 -11.37
C GLU A 78 17.16 0.52 -11.74
N GLU A 79 16.42 1.11 -10.79
CA GLU A 79 15.70 2.37 -11.00
C GLU A 79 16.69 3.53 -11.25
N GLU A 80 17.75 3.63 -10.45
CA GLU A 80 18.81 4.63 -10.64
C GLU A 80 19.55 4.47 -11.98
N GLU A 81 19.86 3.23 -12.38
CA GLU A 81 20.42 2.91 -13.69
C GLU A 81 19.51 3.33 -14.84
N ALA A 82 18.22 3.01 -14.73
CA ALA A 82 17.22 3.39 -15.73
C ALA A 82 17.09 4.92 -15.82
N ARG A 83 17.13 5.63 -14.69
CA ARG A 83 17.13 7.10 -14.64
C ARG A 83 18.38 7.69 -15.29
N ARG A 84 19.57 7.15 -15.01
CA ARG A 84 20.81 7.62 -15.63
C ARG A 84 20.85 7.38 -17.14
N LYS A 85 20.29 6.25 -17.59
CA LYS A 85 20.16 5.93 -19.01
C LYS A 85 19.03 6.73 -19.69
N GLY A 86 18.31 7.57 -18.96
CA GLY A 86 17.20 8.38 -19.48
C GLY A 86 15.97 7.56 -19.88
N VAL A 87 15.87 6.30 -19.44
CA VAL A 87 14.72 5.42 -19.68
C VAL A 87 13.57 5.77 -18.73
N LEU A 88 13.90 6.16 -17.50
CA LEU A 88 12.96 6.75 -16.54
C LEU A 88 13.21 8.26 -16.44
N GLY A 89 12.13 9.05 -16.40
CA GLY A 89 12.19 10.47 -16.14
C GLY A 89 12.80 10.76 -14.77
N SER A 90 13.55 11.85 -14.66
CA SER A 90 13.96 12.35 -13.34
C SER A 90 12.70 12.80 -12.58
N SER A 91 12.54 12.40 -11.32
CA SER A 91 11.39 12.82 -10.49
C SER A 91 11.24 14.34 -10.35
N VAL A 92 12.34 15.08 -10.53
CA VAL A 92 12.36 16.56 -10.56
C VAL A 92 11.85 17.11 -11.89
N LEU A 93 12.03 16.38 -12.99
CA LEU A 93 11.51 16.78 -14.31
C LEU A 93 10.03 16.41 -14.49
N ASP A 94 9.56 15.34 -13.85
CA ASP A 94 8.15 14.94 -13.91
C ASP A 94 7.22 15.97 -13.28
N THR A 95 7.60 16.58 -12.16
CA THR A 95 6.81 17.67 -11.56
C THR A 95 6.74 18.91 -12.45
N THR A 96 7.82 19.26 -13.15
CA THR A 96 7.83 20.38 -14.10
C THR A 96 7.08 20.05 -15.40
N SER A 97 7.19 18.81 -15.88
CA SER A 97 6.48 18.32 -17.07
C SER A 97 4.98 18.19 -16.84
N GLU A 98 4.55 17.65 -15.70
CA GLU A 98 3.14 17.59 -15.32
C GLU A 98 2.58 18.98 -15.03
N HIS A 99 3.34 19.86 -14.38
CA HIS A 99 2.93 21.24 -14.15
C HIS A 99 2.76 22.03 -15.45
N THR A 100 3.71 21.93 -16.37
CA THR A 100 3.62 22.59 -17.69
C THR A 100 2.49 22.00 -18.55
N ARG A 101 2.30 20.67 -18.51
CA ARG A 101 1.16 20.01 -19.16
C ARG A 101 -0.19 20.46 -18.57
N GLY A 102 -0.27 20.62 -17.26
CA GLY A 102 -1.45 21.13 -16.56
C GLY A 102 -1.76 22.58 -16.91
N LEU A 103 -0.75 23.45 -16.98
CA LEU A 103 -0.91 24.85 -17.39
C LEU A 103 -1.38 24.97 -18.85
N LEU A 104 -0.83 24.17 -19.77
CA LEU A 104 -1.27 24.14 -21.16
C LEU A 104 -2.74 23.72 -21.30
N LEU A 105 -3.16 22.70 -20.54
CA LEU A 105 -4.55 22.25 -20.53
C LEU A 105 -5.49 23.30 -19.93
N ALA A 106 -5.10 23.96 -18.84
CA ALA A 106 -5.88 25.02 -18.21
C ALA A 106 -6.08 26.22 -19.17
N ASN A 107 -5.02 26.67 -19.82
CA ASN A 107 -5.10 27.74 -20.82
C ASN A 107 -5.98 27.34 -22.01
N TYR A 108 -5.83 26.11 -22.52
CA TYR A 108 -6.66 25.60 -23.60
C TYR A 108 -8.16 25.55 -23.25
N MET A 109 -8.49 25.14 -22.02
CA MET A 109 -9.87 25.12 -21.57
C MET A 109 -10.43 26.53 -21.35
N ASN A 110 -9.61 27.47 -20.90
CA ASN A 110 -10.02 28.86 -20.73
C ASN A 110 -10.28 29.54 -22.09
N GLU A 111 -9.38 29.35 -23.07
CA GLU A 111 -9.56 29.87 -24.43
C GLU A 111 -10.84 29.33 -25.09
N ARG A 112 -11.17 28.04 -24.91
CA ARG A 112 -12.44 27.50 -25.38
C ARG A 112 -13.65 28.11 -24.68
N HIS A 113 -13.57 28.27 -23.36
CA HIS A 113 -14.65 28.85 -22.57
C HIS A 113 -14.92 30.31 -22.99
N GLU A 114 -13.87 31.10 -23.25
CA GLU A 114 -14.00 32.46 -23.79
C GLU A 114 -14.64 32.47 -25.19
N VAL A 115 -14.24 31.55 -26.07
CA VAL A 115 -14.84 31.43 -27.41
C VAL A 115 -16.31 31.03 -27.35
N ASP A 116 -16.67 30.09 -26.47
CA ASP A 116 -18.05 29.66 -26.27
C ASP A 116 -18.90 30.79 -25.65
N GLN A 117 -18.35 31.54 -24.69
CA GLN A 117 -19.00 32.72 -24.10
C GLN A 117 -19.23 33.82 -25.14
N HIS A 118 -18.22 34.15 -25.95
CA HIS A 118 -18.37 35.13 -27.02
C HIS A 118 -19.40 34.72 -28.08
N ARG A 119 -19.56 33.40 -28.32
CA ARG A 119 -20.59 32.86 -29.21
C ARG A 119 -21.99 33.00 -28.62
N GLU A 120 -22.15 32.76 -27.32
CA GLU A 120 -23.43 32.95 -26.63
C GLU A 120 -23.81 34.43 -26.53
N ASP A 121 -22.86 35.30 -26.20
CA ASP A 121 -23.07 36.75 -26.14
C ASP A 121 -23.44 37.32 -27.53
N SER A 122 -22.75 36.88 -28.58
CA SER A 122 -23.08 37.29 -29.96
C SER A 122 -24.48 36.80 -30.39
N LYS A 123 -24.91 35.65 -29.87
CA LYS A 123 -26.23 35.10 -30.15
C LYS A 123 -27.33 35.85 -29.39
N ALA A 124 -27.08 36.20 -28.12
CA ALA A 124 -27.98 37.02 -27.32
C ALA A 124 -28.18 38.42 -27.93
N THR A 125 -27.10 39.05 -28.43
CA THR A 125 -27.20 40.35 -29.11
C THR A 125 -27.94 40.30 -30.45
N LEU A 126 -28.03 39.13 -31.09
CA LEU A 126 -28.82 38.96 -32.31
C LEU A 126 -30.31 38.76 -31.99
N ASP A 127 -30.63 37.94 -30.98
CA ASP A 127 -32.01 37.70 -30.56
C ASP A 127 -32.65 38.98 -29.96
N ASP A 128 -31.90 39.80 -29.20
CA ASP A 128 -32.38 41.08 -28.66
C ASP A 128 -32.61 42.15 -29.75
N ALA A 129 -31.92 42.05 -30.91
CA ALA A 129 -32.09 42.98 -32.03
C ALA A 129 -33.31 42.64 -32.91
N ASP A 130 -33.72 41.37 -32.94
CA ASP A 130 -34.94 40.93 -33.64
C ASP A 130 -36.21 41.22 -32.80
N ASP A 131 -36.12 41.28 -31.46
CA ASP A 131 -37.24 41.63 -30.56
C ASP A 131 -37.52 43.16 -30.49
N GLU A 132 -36.62 44.02 -30.98
CA GLU A 132 -36.87 45.48 -31.10
C GLU A 132 -37.54 45.88 -32.44
N GLU A 133 -37.75 44.94 -33.38
CA GLU A 133 -38.39 45.17 -34.69
C GLU A 133 -39.84 44.63 -34.83
N GLU A 134 -40.60 44.41 -33.74
CA GLU A 134 -42.05 44.09 -33.78
C GLU A 134 -42.98 45.20 -33.27
#